data_AF-A0A2N1HI49-F1
#
_entry.id   AF-A0A2N1HI49-F1
#
_cell.length_a   1.000
_cell.length_b   1.000
_cell.length_c   1.000
_cell.angle_alpha   90.00
_cell.angle_beta   90.00
_cell.angle_gamma   90.00
#
_symmetry.space_group_name_H-M   'P 1'
#
loop_
_entity.id
_entity.type
_entity.pdbx_description
1 polymer ?
#
loop_
_entity_poly.entity_id
_entity_poly.type
_entity_poly.pdbx_seq_one_letter_code
_entity_poly.pdbx_strand_id
1 'polypeptide(L)'
;MFTIIRTFVTSVLILATFVSPVSYSASTLSGTKTINLIAKDGQRIAIGNIEFLPSSDKIKYQLHIDHTRFKDYFLSMKEMKCLEGPELWCHIRYPYAQPRTVTRDDLRWLEHDLLFMFKKNNEFGANFWNGVYYSMTIKEGVILGEAQAIDLNLLSAPPEDLDTPFYSEDLRDEIERVQRWLPDLEIR
;
A
#
# COMPACT_ATOMS: atom_id res chain seq x y z
N MET A 1 16.55 -38.44 -71.80
CA MET A 1 16.96 -39.68 -71.10
C MET A 1 17.83 -39.26 -69.91
N PHE A 2 17.29 -39.44 -68.70
CA PHE A 2 17.93 -39.47 -67.36
C PHE A 2 18.93 -38.36 -66.91
N THR A 3 18.42 -37.46 -66.06
CA THR A 3 18.86 -37.05 -64.71
C THR A 3 20.35 -37.02 -64.34
N ILE A 4 20.82 -35.91 -63.72
CA ILE A 4 21.52 -35.91 -62.41
C ILE A 4 21.43 -34.51 -61.78
N ILE A 5 21.01 -34.53 -60.52
CA ILE A 5 20.65 -33.43 -59.62
C ILE A 5 21.88 -32.93 -58.88
N ARG A 6 22.05 -31.61 -58.74
CA ARG A 6 22.90 -31.00 -57.71
C ARG A 6 22.24 -29.72 -57.16
N THR A 7 21.32 -29.92 -56.22
CA THR A 7 20.76 -28.88 -55.36
C THR A 7 21.73 -28.60 -54.22
N PHE A 8 22.35 -27.42 -54.22
CA PHE A 8 23.10 -26.90 -53.07
C PHE A 8 22.08 -26.38 -52.06
N VAL A 9 21.84 -27.15 -50.99
CA VAL A 9 21.00 -26.75 -49.87
C VAL A 9 21.86 -25.95 -48.89
N THR A 10 21.80 -24.63 -48.97
CA THR A 10 22.28 -23.75 -47.89
C THR A 10 21.19 -23.66 -46.83
N SER A 11 21.26 -24.56 -45.83
CA SER A 11 20.45 -24.46 -44.61
C SER A 11 20.91 -23.24 -43.80
N VAL A 12 20.12 -22.17 -43.84
CA VAL A 12 20.21 -21.08 -42.86
C VAL A 12 19.42 -21.53 -41.63
N LEU A 13 20.15 -21.93 -40.59
CA LEU A 13 19.58 -22.28 -39.29
C LEU A 13 19.20 -20.97 -38.58
N ILE A 14 17.96 -20.51 -38.74
CA ILE A 14 17.42 -19.39 -37.96
C ILE A 14 17.17 -19.92 -36.55
N LEU A 15 18.13 -19.70 -35.65
CA LEU A 15 18.00 -19.97 -34.23
C LEU A 15 17.04 -18.91 -33.65
N ALA A 16 15.74 -19.20 -33.68
CA ALA A 16 14.74 -18.39 -33.01
C ALA A 16 14.98 -18.48 -31.49
N THR A 17 15.67 -17.49 -30.93
CA THR A 17 15.77 -17.31 -29.48
C THR A 17 14.38 -16.99 -28.98
N PHE A 18 13.69 -17.99 -28.44
CA PHE A 18 12.51 -17.82 -27.62
C PHE A 18 12.92 -17.00 -26.39
N VAL A 19 12.77 -15.68 -26.48
CA VAL A 19 12.83 -14.80 -25.32
C VAL A 19 11.54 -15.06 -24.56
N SER A 20 11.60 -15.97 -23.60
CA SER A 20 10.51 -16.20 -22.66
C SER A 20 10.16 -14.86 -22.01
N PRO A 21 8.92 -14.36 -22.10
CA PRO A 21 8.53 -13.20 -21.33
C PRO A 21 8.61 -13.59 -19.86
N VAL A 22 9.60 -13.04 -19.15
CA VAL A 22 9.68 -13.16 -17.70
C VAL A 22 8.47 -12.42 -17.15
N SER A 23 7.48 -13.17 -16.68
CA SER A 23 6.29 -12.62 -16.03
C SER A 23 6.69 -11.90 -14.74
N TYR A 24 6.95 -10.60 -14.83
CA TYR A 24 7.40 -9.72 -13.74
C TYR A 24 6.33 -9.47 -12.67
N SER A 25 5.20 -10.18 -12.70
CA SER A 25 4.07 -9.92 -11.82
C SER A 25 4.11 -10.71 -10.49
N ALA A 26 4.95 -11.74 -10.36
CA ALA A 26 5.00 -12.56 -9.14
C ALA A 26 5.79 -11.93 -7.96
N SER A 27 6.43 -10.78 -8.15
CA SER A 27 7.36 -10.19 -7.17
C SER A 27 6.75 -9.18 -6.20
N THR A 28 5.59 -8.58 -6.52
CA THR A 28 5.05 -7.46 -5.72
C THR A 28 4.60 -7.89 -4.33
N LEU A 29 3.87 -9.00 -4.25
CA LEU A 29 3.36 -9.57 -3.00
C LEU A 29 4.27 -10.70 -2.49
N SER A 30 5.58 -10.51 -2.58
CA SER A 30 6.58 -11.43 -2.03
C SER A 30 7.80 -10.70 -1.50
N GLY A 31 8.40 -11.24 -0.43
CA GLY A 31 9.59 -10.70 0.21
C GLY A 31 9.34 -9.37 0.92
N THR A 32 10.42 -8.70 1.32
CA THR A 32 10.38 -7.41 1.99
C THR A 32 10.21 -6.26 0.99
N LYS A 33 9.36 -5.30 1.34
CA LYS A 33 9.10 -4.07 0.60
C LYS A 33 9.12 -2.89 1.55
N THR A 34 9.51 -1.72 1.07
CA THR A 34 9.50 -0.47 1.84
C THR A 34 8.20 0.28 1.62
N ILE A 35 7.63 0.81 2.69
CA ILE A 35 6.41 1.61 2.66
C ILE A 35 6.80 3.07 2.67
N ASN A 36 6.33 3.82 1.69
CA ASN A 36 6.60 5.24 1.54
C ASN A 36 5.28 6.01 1.54
N LEU A 37 5.24 7.10 2.29
CA LEU A 37 4.28 8.17 2.04
C LEU A 37 4.89 9.14 1.05
N ILE A 38 4.10 9.58 0.07
CA ILE A 38 4.54 10.45 -1.01
C ILE A 38 3.94 11.83 -0.75
N ALA A 39 4.80 12.83 -0.59
CA ALA A 39 4.36 14.20 -0.47
C ALA A 39 3.88 14.75 -1.81
N LYS A 40 3.05 15.80 -1.77
CA LYS A 40 2.51 16.46 -2.98
C LYS A 40 3.57 16.98 -3.97
N ASP A 41 4.80 17.18 -3.52
CA ASP A 41 5.95 17.58 -4.34
C ASP A 41 6.75 16.39 -4.90
N GLY A 42 6.30 15.16 -4.62
CA GLY A 42 6.93 13.91 -5.03
C GLY A 42 7.99 13.37 -4.06
N GLN A 43 8.25 14.04 -2.93
CA GLN A 43 9.19 13.55 -1.93
C GLN A 43 8.70 12.23 -1.33
N ARG A 44 9.59 11.22 -1.28
CA ARG A 44 9.35 9.92 -0.64
C ARG A 44 9.77 9.95 0.82
N ILE A 45 8.86 9.54 1.70
CA ILE A 45 9.09 9.42 3.15
C ILE A 45 8.90 7.96 3.55
N ALA A 46 10.00 7.21 3.73
CA ALA A 46 9.98 5.78 4.04
C ALA A 46 9.56 5.50 5.51
N ILE A 47 8.32 5.09 5.77
CA ILE A 47 7.76 4.96 7.13
C ILE A 47 7.94 3.58 7.77
N GLY A 48 8.43 2.59 7.02
CA GLY A 48 8.54 1.22 7.51
C GLY A 48 8.71 0.22 6.40
N ASN A 49 8.54 -1.05 6.74
CA ASN A 49 8.63 -2.16 5.80
C ASN A 49 7.47 -3.14 6.00
N ILE A 50 7.16 -3.87 4.94
CA ILE A 50 6.22 -4.99 4.94
C ILE A 50 6.92 -6.21 4.37
N GLU A 51 6.78 -7.35 5.04
CA GLU A 51 7.21 -8.64 4.53
C GLU A 51 5.99 -9.42 4.06
N PHE A 52 5.95 -9.75 2.77
CA PHE A 52 4.93 -10.62 2.21
C PHE A 52 5.41 -12.08 2.21
N LEU A 53 4.58 -12.96 2.75
CA LEU A 53 4.79 -14.40 2.88
C LEU A 53 3.79 -15.13 1.98
N PRO A 54 4.18 -15.48 0.74
CA PRO A 54 3.29 -16.17 -0.19
C PRO A 54 2.77 -17.50 0.37
N SER A 55 1.49 -17.76 0.11
CA SER A 55 0.78 -18.99 0.47
C SER A 55 -0.16 -19.36 -0.68
N SER A 56 -0.70 -20.58 -0.68
CA SER A 56 -1.51 -21.12 -1.78
C SER A 56 -2.87 -20.45 -1.98
N ASP A 57 -3.37 -19.70 -0.99
CA ASP A 57 -4.68 -19.04 -1.02
C ASP A 57 -4.54 -17.51 -0.87
N LYS A 58 -4.47 -17.02 0.38
CA LYS A 58 -4.18 -15.60 0.67
C LYS A 58 -2.74 -15.41 1.10
N ILE A 59 -2.14 -14.29 0.71
CA ILE A 59 -0.76 -13.92 1.07
C ILE A 59 -0.79 -13.29 2.45
N LYS A 60 -0.06 -13.87 3.40
CA LYS A 60 0.11 -13.26 4.72
C LYS A 60 1.14 -12.16 4.64
N TYR A 61 1.02 -11.15 5.50
CA TYR A 61 2.05 -10.13 5.62
C TYR A 61 2.38 -9.80 7.07
N GLN A 62 3.60 -9.29 7.28
CA GLN A 62 4.05 -8.72 8.54
C GLN A 62 4.42 -7.25 8.31
N LEU A 63 3.78 -6.35 9.05
CA LEU A 63 4.01 -4.91 8.97
C LEU A 63 4.91 -4.43 10.10
N HIS A 64 5.93 -3.66 9.76
CA HIS A 64 6.78 -2.95 10.70
C HIS A 64 6.82 -1.46 10.37
N ILE A 65 6.19 -0.63 11.20
CA ILE A 65 6.31 0.83 11.14
C ILE A 65 7.52 1.26 11.96
N ASP A 66 8.41 2.03 11.34
CA ASP A 66 9.58 2.59 12.01
C ASP A 66 9.18 3.85 12.80
N HIS A 67 8.66 3.63 14.01
CA HIS A 67 8.25 4.71 14.90
C HIS A 67 9.40 5.64 15.33
N THR A 68 10.67 5.31 15.08
CA THR A 68 11.78 6.24 15.37
C THR A 68 11.78 7.46 14.44
N ARG A 69 11.09 7.34 13.30
CA ARG A 69 10.86 8.44 12.35
C ARG A 69 9.65 9.30 12.71
N PHE A 70 8.86 8.88 13.70
CA PHE A 70 7.69 9.59 14.19
C PHE A 70 8.03 10.29 15.50
N LYS A 71 7.43 11.45 15.71
CA LYS A 71 7.50 12.19 16.98
C LYS A 71 6.24 11.97 17.80
N ASP A 72 6.38 12.18 19.10
CA ASP A 72 5.31 12.00 20.07
C ASP A 72 4.53 13.30 20.24
N TYR A 73 3.23 13.25 19.97
CA TYR A 73 2.32 14.33 20.27
C TYR A 73 1.24 13.86 21.23
N PHE A 74 1.00 14.64 22.28
CA PHE A 74 -0.12 14.41 23.18
C PHE A 74 -1.37 15.04 22.60
N LEU A 75 -2.20 14.21 21.99
CA LEU A 75 -3.46 14.62 21.38
C LEU A 75 -4.58 13.97 22.19
N SER A 76 -5.38 14.80 22.87
CA SER A 76 -6.51 14.34 23.68
C SER A 76 -6.11 13.33 24.77
N MET A 77 -5.08 13.68 25.55
CA MET A 77 -4.54 12.85 26.66
C MET A 77 -3.94 11.50 26.23
N LYS A 78 -3.80 11.24 24.93
CA LYS A 78 -3.16 10.06 24.38
C LYS A 78 -1.94 10.45 23.56
N GLU A 79 -0.87 9.69 23.72
CA GLU A 79 0.31 9.83 22.89
C GLU A 79 0.01 9.29 21.48
N MET A 80 0.30 10.10 20.47
CA MET A 80 0.17 9.74 19.06
C MET A 80 1.52 9.91 18.37
N LYS A 81 1.89 8.89 17.58
CA LYS A 81 3.10 8.89 16.76
C LYS A 81 2.79 9.62 15.45
N CYS A 82 3.42 10.77 15.22
CA CYS A 82 3.16 11.61 14.03
C CYS A 82 4.42 11.97 13.27
N LEU A 83 4.32 12.00 11.94
CA LEU A 83 5.29 12.69 11.10
C LEU A 83 5.05 14.20 11.18
N GLU A 84 6.12 14.98 11.20
CA GLU A 84 6.07 16.43 11.26
C GLU A 84 6.42 17.03 9.90
N GLY A 85 5.55 17.91 9.40
CA GLY A 85 5.71 18.62 8.14
C GLY A 85 4.79 19.85 8.10
N PRO A 86 4.28 20.22 6.90
CA PRO A 86 3.24 21.24 6.78
C PRO A 86 1.96 20.92 7.58
N GLU A 87 1.68 19.63 7.76
CA GLU A 87 0.64 19.07 8.63
C GLU A 87 1.29 18.03 9.55
N LEU A 88 0.67 17.74 10.69
CA LEU A 88 0.97 16.52 11.42
C LEU A 88 0.25 15.36 10.75
N TRP A 89 0.98 14.28 10.51
CA TRP A 89 0.44 13.06 9.92
C TRP A 89 0.62 11.90 10.89
N CYS A 90 -0.43 11.62 11.66
CA CYS A 90 -0.38 10.71 12.79
C CYS A 90 -0.81 9.30 12.38
N HIS A 91 0.00 8.30 12.69
CA HIS A 91 -0.35 6.90 12.43
C HIS A 91 -1.41 6.43 13.42
N ILE A 92 -2.46 5.78 12.89
CA ILE A 92 -3.56 5.22 13.66
C ILE A 92 -3.51 3.71 13.49
N ARG A 93 -3.17 3.01 14.56
CA ARG A 93 -3.20 1.54 14.55
C ARG A 93 -4.66 1.07 14.59
N TYR A 94 -5.04 0.22 13.65
CA TYR A 94 -6.31 -0.48 13.71
C TYR A 94 -6.42 -1.30 15.01
N PRO A 95 -7.47 -1.07 15.82
CA PRO A 95 -7.49 -1.57 17.21
C PRO A 95 -7.99 -3.01 17.34
N TYR A 96 -8.57 -3.59 16.29
CA TYR A 96 -9.21 -4.90 16.35
C TYR A 96 -8.37 -6.00 15.69
N ALA A 97 -8.66 -7.25 16.04
CA ALA A 97 -8.05 -8.40 15.41
C ALA A 97 -8.42 -8.43 13.92
N GLN A 98 -7.46 -8.86 13.09
CA GLN A 98 -7.63 -8.96 11.65
C GLN A 98 -6.63 -9.99 11.08
N PRO A 99 -6.94 -10.64 9.95
CA PRO A 99 -6.20 -11.80 9.47
C PRO A 99 -4.81 -11.49 8.92
N ARG A 100 -4.53 -10.22 8.57
CA ARG A 100 -3.29 -9.75 7.93
C ARG A 100 -2.97 -10.53 6.66
N THR A 101 -3.99 -10.63 5.82
CA THR A 101 -3.92 -11.31 4.53
C THR A 101 -4.35 -10.40 3.40
N VAL A 102 -3.71 -10.54 2.26
CA VAL A 102 -4.05 -9.85 1.02
C VAL A 102 -4.13 -10.82 -0.15
N THR A 103 -4.82 -10.41 -1.21
CA THR A 103 -4.74 -11.03 -2.52
C THR A 103 -4.25 -9.99 -3.54
N ARG A 104 -4.19 -10.34 -4.82
CA ARG A 104 -3.84 -9.37 -5.87
C ARG A 104 -4.93 -8.31 -6.06
N ASP A 105 -6.18 -8.68 -5.75
CA ASP A 105 -7.38 -7.88 -6.02
C ASP A 105 -8.00 -7.29 -4.74
N ASP A 106 -7.55 -7.75 -3.56
CA ASP A 106 -8.04 -7.26 -2.27
C ASP A 106 -6.87 -6.98 -1.32
N LEU A 107 -6.59 -5.69 -1.13
CA LEU A 107 -5.56 -5.17 -0.24
C LEU A 107 -6.14 -4.56 1.04
N ARG A 108 -7.47 -4.58 1.24
CA ARG A 108 -8.14 -3.77 2.26
C ARG A 108 -7.63 -4.00 3.67
N TRP A 109 -7.23 -5.21 4.04
CA TRP A 109 -6.63 -5.45 5.36
C TRP A 109 -5.30 -4.72 5.58
N LEU A 110 -4.48 -4.58 4.53
CA LEU A 110 -3.28 -3.76 4.56
C LEU A 110 -3.62 -2.26 4.66
N GLU A 111 -4.66 -1.83 3.96
CA GLU A 111 -5.18 -0.45 4.03
C GLU A 111 -5.59 -0.08 5.46
N HIS A 112 -6.22 -1.01 6.19
CA HIS A 112 -6.61 -0.85 7.59
C HIS A 112 -5.41 -0.84 8.56
N ASP A 113 -4.32 -1.55 8.28
CA ASP A 113 -3.12 -1.44 9.12
C ASP A 113 -2.36 -0.10 8.91
N LEU A 114 -2.68 0.63 7.84
CA LEU A 114 -2.03 1.87 7.40
C LEU A 114 -3.00 3.07 7.43
N LEU A 115 -3.78 3.19 8.50
CA LEU A 115 -4.64 4.36 8.74
C LEU A 115 -3.86 5.53 9.32
N PHE A 116 -4.26 6.74 8.95
CA PHE A 116 -3.67 7.96 9.47
C PHE A 116 -4.75 8.96 9.88
N MET A 117 -4.32 10.02 10.55
CA MET A 117 -5.11 11.21 10.78
C MET A 117 -4.21 12.41 10.50
N PHE A 118 -4.73 13.42 9.81
CA PHE A 118 -4.01 14.67 9.60
C PHE A 118 -4.53 15.78 10.53
N LYS A 119 -3.65 16.73 10.83
CA LYS A 119 -3.97 17.86 11.68
C LYS A 119 -3.06 19.04 11.36
N LYS A 120 -3.58 20.27 11.41
CA LYS A 120 -2.73 21.45 11.27
C LYS A 120 -1.86 21.64 12.50
N ASN A 121 -0.65 22.18 12.33
CA ASN A 121 0.32 22.34 13.42
C ASN A 121 -0.21 23.20 14.59
N ASN A 122 -1.14 24.13 14.32
CA ASN A 122 -1.72 25.05 15.31
C ASN A 122 -3.04 24.59 15.95
N GLU A 123 -3.61 23.46 15.52
CA GLU A 123 -4.82 22.92 16.13
C GLU A 123 -4.50 22.28 17.49
N PHE A 124 -5.49 22.13 18.37
CA PHE A 124 -5.33 21.44 19.64
C PHE A 124 -6.14 20.14 19.65
N GLY A 125 -5.59 19.07 20.23
CA GLY A 125 -6.25 17.76 20.31
C GLY A 125 -6.27 16.99 18.98
N ALA A 126 -6.76 15.75 19.04
CA ALA A 126 -7.01 14.93 17.86
C ALA A 126 -8.37 15.30 17.24
N ASN A 127 -8.47 15.25 15.91
CA ASN A 127 -9.74 15.33 15.20
C ASN A 127 -9.93 14.09 14.34
N PHE A 128 -10.70 13.13 14.86
CA PHE A 128 -10.91 11.84 14.22
C PHE A 128 -11.76 11.89 12.93
N TRP A 129 -12.40 13.02 12.64
CA TRP A 129 -12.99 13.29 11.33
C TRP A 129 -11.95 13.54 10.22
N ASN A 130 -10.70 13.86 10.60
CA ASN A 130 -9.59 14.02 9.66
C ASN A 130 -8.87 12.69 9.39
N GLY A 131 -9.61 11.58 9.45
CA GLY A 131 -9.07 10.26 9.17
C GLY A 131 -8.67 10.12 7.71
N VAL A 132 -7.59 9.39 7.47
CA VAL A 132 -7.05 9.12 6.14
C VAL A 132 -6.93 7.62 5.94
N TYR A 133 -7.54 7.19 4.85
CA TYR A 133 -7.50 5.84 4.31
C TYR A 133 -6.77 5.87 2.97
N TYR A 134 -5.82 4.97 2.72
CA TYR A 134 -5.20 4.84 1.40
C TYR A 134 -5.86 3.70 0.63
N SER A 135 -6.67 4.00 -0.37
CA SER A 135 -7.22 2.97 -1.27
C SER A 135 -6.13 2.45 -2.20
N MET A 136 -5.77 1.19 -2.07
CA MET A 136 -4.61 0.60 -2.72
C MET A 136 -4.95 -0.22 -3.95
N THR A 137 -4.10 -0.11 -4.95
CA THR A 137 -4.14 -0.95 -6.16
C THR A 137 -2.73 -1.37 -6.55
N ILE A 138 -2.60 -2.51 -7.21
CA ILE A 138 -1.32 -2.95 -7.78
C ILE A 138 -1.24 -2.46 -9.22
N LYS A 139 -0.23 -1.65 -9.53
CA LYS A 139 0.07 -1.21 -10.90
C LYS A 139 1.56 -1.36 -11.18
N GLU A 140 1.89 -1.99 -12.30
CA GLU A 140 3.27 -2.15 -12.78
C GLU A 140 4.25 -2.71 -11.74
N GLY A 141 3.75 -3.59 -10.87
CA GLY A 141 4.55 -4.25 -9.84
C GLY A 141 4.72 -3.45 -8.54
N VAL A 142 4.05 -2.31 -8.40
CA VAL A 142 4.07 -1.43 -7.22
C VAL A 142 2.66 -1.38 -6.62
N ILE A 143 2.54 -1.35 -5.29
CA ILE A 143 1.27 -1.03 -4.62
C ILE A 143 1.20 0.49 -4.51
N LEU A 144 0.15 1.09 -5.06
CA LEU A 144 -0.12 2.52 -5.01
C LEU A 144 -1.39 2.76 -4.22
N GLY A 145 -1.33 3.64 -3.23
CA GLY A 145 -2.46 4.05 -2.39
C GLY A 145 -2.83 5.50 -2.64
N GLU A 146 -4.11 5.79 -2.85
CA GLU A 146 -4.63 7.14 -2.96
C GLU A 146 -5.41 7.50 -1.70
N ALA A 147 -5.13 8.66 -1.10
CA ALA A 147 -5.81 9.09 0.10
C ALA A 147 -7.31 9.30 -0.15
N GLN A 148 -8.12 8.87 0.83
CA GLN A 148 -9.54 9.09 0.99
C GLN A 148 -9.82 9.50 2.44
N ALA A 149 -10.94 10.16 2.67
CA ALA A 149 -11.36 10.57 4.00
C ALA A 149 -12.19 9.47 4.66
N ILE A 150 -12.03 9.31 5.98
CA ILE A 150 -12.81 8.39 6.81
C ILE A 150 -13.08 9.04 8.18
N ASP A 151 -14.18 8.62 8.81
CA ASP A 151 -14.44 8.93 10.22
C ASP A 151 -13.82 7.86 11.14
N LEU A 152 -12.75 8.21 11.85
CA LEU A 152 -12.08 7.33 12.80
C LEU A 152 -12.88 7.12 14.10
N ASN A 153 -13.91 7.94 14.38
CA ASN A 153 -14.79 7.71 15.54
C ASN A 153 -15.58 6.41 15.42
N LEU A 154 -15.78 5.91 14.20
CA LEU A 154 -16.42 4.62 13.95
C LEU A 154 -15.63 3.43 14.52
N LEU A 155 -14.31 3.60 14.75
CA LEU A 155 -13.46 2.60 15.41
C LEU A 155 -13.46 2.72 16.94
N SER A 156 -14.46 3.36 17.53
CA SER A 156 -14.60 3.45 18.99
C SER A 156 -15.14 2.15 19.60
N ALA A 157 -15.82 1.31 18.81
CA ALA A 157 -16.34 0.01 19.21
C ALA A 157 -16.00 -1.07 18.16
N PRO A 158 -15.73 -2.32 18.59
CA PRO A 158 -15.42 -3.40 17.66
C PRO A 158 -16.59 -3.67 16.71
N PRO A 159 -16.33 -3.99 15.43
CA PRO A 159 -17.37 -4.44 14.54
C PRO A 159 -17.88 -5.82 14.93
N GLU A 160 -19.09 -6.14 14.48
CA GLU A 160 -19.70 -7.46 14.70
C GLU A 160 -18.93 -8.57 13.97
N ASP A 161 -18.42 -8.27 12.77
CA ASP A 161 -17.61 -9.17 11.95
C ASP A 161 -16.15 -8.68 11.93
N LEU A 162 -15.23 -9.56 12.35
CA LEU A 162 -13.78 -9.30 12.36
C LEU A 162 -13.06 -9.88 11.13
N ASP A 163 -13.76 -10.67 10.30
CA ASP A 163 -13.20 -11.31 9.11
C ASP A 163 -13.41 -10.48 7.84
N THR A 164 -14.23 -9.41 7.92
CA THR A 164 -14.44 -8.43 6.87
C THR A 164 -13.77 -7.08 7.21
N PRO A 165 -13.00 -6.46 6.27
CA PRO A 165 -12.46 -5.12 6.47
C PRO A 165 -13.56 -4.10 6.79
N PHE A 166 -13.36 -3.31 7.84
CA PHE A 166 -14.39 -2.44 8.42
C PHE A 166 -14.84 -1.31 7.48
N TYR A 167 -13.90 -0.51 6.98
CA TYR A 167 -14.19 0.57 6.04
C TYR A 167 -14.48 0.00 4.65
N SER A 168 -15.76 -0.13 4.35
CA SER A 168 -16.30 -0.35 3.02
C SER A 168 -16.31 0.94 2.20
N GLU A 169 -16.63 0.85 0.91
CA GLU A 169 -16.56 2.01 0.00
C GLU A 169 -17.49 3.16 0.40
N ASP A 170 -18.65 2.84 0.95
CA ASP A 170 -19.69 3.76 1.41
C ASP A 170 -19.34 4.47 2.73
N LEU A 171 -18.33 3.99 3.47
CA LEU A 171 -17.81 4.63 4.68
C LEU A 171 -16.59 5.51 4.40
N ARG A 172 -16.27 5.73 3.12
CA ARG A 172 -15.13 6.53 2.67
C ARG A 172 -15.63 7.67 1.80
N ASP A 173 -15.04 8.84 1.99
CA ASP A 173 -15.31 10.04 1.21
C ASP A 173 -14.10 10.46 0.38
N GLU A 174 -14.34 11.27 -0.65
CA GLU A 174 -13.24 11.94 -1.35
C GLU A 174 -12.53 12.92 -0.40
N ILE A 175 -11.19 12.89 -0.42
CA ILE A 175 -10.38 13.90 0.25
C ILE A 175 -9.79 14.84 -0.80
N GLU A 176 -9.71 16.14 -0.49
CA GLU A 176 -9.04 17.11 -1.36
C GLU A 176 -7.51 16.88 -1.39
N ARG A 177 -7.06 15.90 -2.19
CA ARG A 177 -5.65 15.45 -2.26
C ARG A 177 -4.66 16.59 -2.51
N VAL A 178 -5.03 17.57 -3.34
CA VAL A 178 -4.17 18.74 -3.64
C VAL A 178 -3.88 19.61 -2.42
N GLN A 179 -4.73 19.57 -1.40
CA GLN A 179 -4.56 20.32 -0.16
C GLN A 179 -3.81 19.52 0.93
N ARG A 180 -3.55 18.23 0.71
CA ARG A 180 -2.92 17.36 1.70
C ARG A 180 -1.42 17.29 1.52
N TRP A 181 -0.70 17.19 2.64
CA TRP A 181 0.74 17.00 2.62
C TRP A 181 1.13 15.67 1.97
N LEU A 182 0.53 14.56 2.43
CA LEU A 182 0.84 13.19 2.00
C LEU A 182 -0.40 12.57 1.35
N PRO A 183 -0.72 12.92 0.08
CA PRO A 183 -1.92 12.42 -0.59
C PRO A 183 -1.79 10.97 -1.10
N ASP A 184 -0.58 10.42 -1.10
CA ASP A 184 -0.26 9.17 -1.80
C ASP A 184 0.61 8.24 -0.95
N LEU A 185 0.47 6.94 -1.17
CA LEU A 185 1.24 5.87 -0.54
C LEU A 185 1.82 4.95 -1.62
N GLU A 186 3.01 4.42 -1.37
CA GLU A 186 3.71 3.54 -2.29
C GLU A 186 4.44 2.41 -1.55
N ILE A 187 4.31 1.17 -2.02
CA ILE A 187 5.04 0.02 -1.49
C ILE A 187 5.82 -0.66 -2.62
N ARG A 188 7.15 -0.76 -2.48
CA ARG A 188 8.07 -1.30 -3.49
C ARG A 188 9.29 -2.00 -2.89
#